data_AF-A0A2D8G967-F1
#
_entry.id   AF-A0A2D8G967-F1
#
_cell.length_a   1.000
_cell.length_b   1.000
_cell.length_c   1.000
_cell.angle_alpha   90.00
_cell.angle_beta   90.00
_cell.angle_gamma   90.00
#
_symmetry.space_group_name_H-M   'P 1'
#
loop_
_entity.id
_entity.type
_entity.pdbx_description
1 polymer ?
#
loop_
_entity_poly.entity_id
_entity_poly.type
_entity_poly.pdbx_seq_one_letter_code
_entity_poly.pdbx_strand_id
1 'polypeptide(L)'
;MSESNNLSENTNYRILARKYRPTSFDELVGQNNVVDTISNSIRSGRLSQAYLFTGIRGVGKTTTARILARTINYTLDNAEYTPLIKIEKKGLNCEAIMESRHPDVFEMDAAS
;
A
#
# COMPACT_ATOMS: atom_id res chain seq x y z
N MET A 1 6.10 53.12 -10.10
CA MET A 1 5.45 52.36 -11.18
C MET A 1 6.47 51.38 -11.73
N SER A 2 6.29 50.08 -11.80
CA SER A 2 5.12 49.21 -11.68
C SER A 2 5.70 47.80 -11.59
N GLU A 3 5.46 47.14 -10.46
CA GLU A 3 4.68 45.90 -10.36
C GLU A 3 5.54 44.63 -10.39
N SER A 4 5.99 44.28 -9.19
CA SER A 4 6.09 42.91 -8.73
C SER A 4 4.71 42.26 -8.81
N ASN A 5 4.58 41.11 -9.49
CA ASN A 5 3.58 40.13 -9.08
C ASN A 5 4.04 38.71 -9.38
N ASN A 6 4.30 38.02 -8.26
CA ASN A 6 4.67 36.64 -8.12
C ASN A 6 3.38 35.86 -7.80
N LEU A 7 2.88 35.04 -8.72
CA LEU A 7 1.81 34.08 -8.43
C LEU A 7 2.04 32.80 -9.24
N SER A 8 3.02 32.00 -8.83
CA SER A 8 2.97 30.55 -9.10
C SER A 8 2.03 29.93 -8.06
N GLU A 9 0.72 30.03 -8.28
CA GLU A 9 -0.24 29.19 -7.57
C GLU A 9 -0.05 27.75 -8.04
N ASN A 10 0.77 26.99 -7.30
CA ASN A 10 0.89 25.55 -7.45
C ASN A 10 -0.40 24.92 -6.92
N THR A 11 -1.46 24.96 -7.72
CA THR A 11 -2.71 24.25 -7.45
C THR A 11 -2.38 22.77 -7.48
N ASN A 12 -2.15 22.21 -6.29
CA ASN A 12 -1.76 20.83 -6.05
C ASN A 12 -2.93 19.90 -6.46
N TYR A 13 -3.11 19.69 -7.77
CA TYR A 13 -4.15 18.85 -8.33
C TYR A 13 -3.84 17.39 -7.98
N ARG A 14 -4.32 16.97 -6.82
CA ARG A 14 -4.15 15.61 -6.33
C ARG A 14 -5.34 14.77 -6.77
N ILE A 15 -5.11 13.86 -7.73
CA ILE A 15 -6.11 12.89 -8.20
C ILE A 15 -6.71 12.16 -6.99
N LEU A 16 -8.03 12.22 -6.83
CA LEU A 16 -8.72 11.67 -5.65
C LEU A 16 -8.45 10.18 -5.46
N ALA A 17 -8.38 9.42 -6.57
CA ALA A 17 -8.03 8.00 -6.53
C ALA A 17 -6.65 7.71 -5.92
N ARG A 18 -5.71 8.68 -5.98
CA ARG A 18 -4.43 8.61 -5.27
C ARG A 18 -4.56 9.09 -3.83
N LYS A 19 -5.35 10.15 -3.59
CA LYS A 19 -5.59 10.71 -2.25
C LYS A 19 -6.23 9.72 -1.28
N TYR A 20 -7.16 8.91 -1.77
CA TYR A 20 -7.96 7.97 -0.97
C TYR A 20 -7.59 6.50 -1.21
N ARG A 21 -6.41 6.23 -1.78
CA ARG A 21 -5.96 4.84 -1.97
C ARG A 21 -5.75 4.20 -0.59
N PRO A 22 -6.48 3.11 -0.27
CA PRO A 22 -6.30 2.42 1.00
C PRO A 22 -4.84 2.07 1.28
N THR A 23 -4.42 2.27 2.52
CA THR A 23 -3.05 1.97 2.96
C THR A 23 -2.97 0.76 3.89
N SER A 24 -4.10 0.35 4.46
CA SER A 24 -4.22 -0.78 5.39
C SER A 24 -5.37 -1.70 4.99
N PHE A 25 -5.39 -2.92 5.50
CA PHE A 25 -6.49 -3.87 5.26
C PHE A 25 -7.83 -3.38 5.83
N ASP A 26 -7.79 -2.62 6.94
CA ASP A 26 -8.98 -2.05 7.59
C ASP A 26 -9.67 -0.97 6.73
N GLU A 27 -8.93 -0.34 5.82
CA GLU A 27 -9.44 0.65 4.87
C GLU A 27 -10.02 0.02 3.59
N LEU A 28 -9.91 -1.30 3.40
CA LEU A 28 -10.45 -1.99 2.23
C LEU A 28 -11.96 -2.23 2.38
N VAL A 29 -12.76 -1.52 1.59
CA VAL A 29 -14.21 -1.68 1.58
C VAL A 29 -14.61 -2.90 0.74
N GLY A 30 -15.40 -3.81 1.33
CA GLY A 30 -16.01 -4.95 0.61
C GLY A 30 -15.07 -6.12 0.31
N GLN A 31 -13.91 -6.20 0.98
CA GLN A 31 -12.90 -7.25 0.77
C GLN A 31 -12.66 -8.13 2.01
N ASN A 32 -13.66 -8.28 2.88
CA ASN A 32 -13.53 -8.97 4.19
C ASN A 32 -12.93 -10.38 4.06
N ASN A 33 -13.39 -11.18 3.09
CA ASN A 33 -12.85 -12.54 2.88
C ASN A 33 -11.35 -12.56 2.57
N VAL A 34 -10.87 -11.56 1.83
CA VAL A 34 -9.45 -11.41 1.50
C VAL A 34 -8.66 -11.04 2.77
N VAL A 35 -9.18 -10.10 3.55
CA VAL A 35 -8.59 -9.68 4.82
C VAL A 35 -8.51 -10.87 5.78
N ASP A 36 -9.58 -11.64 5.94
CA ASP A 36 -9.64 -12.79 6.83
C ASP A 36 -8.65 -13.89 6.42
N THR A 37 -8.59 -14.20 5.12
CA THR A 37 -7.67 -15.21 4.58
C THR A 37 -6.22 -14.83 4.83
N ILE A 38 -5.84 -13.59 4.50
CA ILE A 38 -4.47 -13.10 4.70
C ILE A 38 -4.15 -13.03 6.20
N SER A 39 -5.09 -12.55 7.02
CA SER A 39 -4.94 -12.49 8.48
C SER A 39 -4.69 -13.86 9.11
N ASN A 40 -5.41 -14.87 8.65
CA ASN A 40 -5.23 -16.24 9.12
C ASN A 40 -3.90 -16.83 8.65
N SER A 41 -3.47 -16.52 7.42
CA SER A 41 -2.17 -16.97 6.89
C SER A 41 -0.98 -16.39 7.69
N ILE A 42 -1.06 -15.12 8.07
CA ILE A 42 -0.04 -14.45 8.89
C ILE A 42 -0.02 -15.03 10.30
N ARG A 43 -1.19 -15.16 10.94
CA ARG A 43 -1.31 -15.67 12.31
C ARG A 43 -0.83 -17.12 12.46
N SER A 44 -1.04 -17.93 11.43
CA SER A 44 -0.60 -19.32 11.41
C SER A 44 0.86 -19.50 10.94
N GLY A 45 1.54 -18.42 10.53
CA GLY A 45 2.89 -18.48 9.94
C GLY A 45 2.92 -19.21 8.60
N ARG A 46 1.79 -19.31 7.89
CA ARG A 46 1.63 -20.05 6.63
C ARG A 46 1.29 -19.10 5.48
N LEU A 47 2.24 -18.21 5.16
CA LEU A 47 2.13 -17.35 4.00
C LEU A 47 2.27 -18.16 2.70
N SER A 48 1.38 -17.93 1.74
CA SER A 48 1.50 -18.52 0.41
C SER A 48 2.67 -17.86 -0.34
N GLN A 49 3.35 -18.63 -1.18
CA GLN A 49 4.40 -18.10 -2.06
C GLN A 49 3.85 -17.21 -3.16
N ALA A 50 2.57 -17.37 -3.51
CA ALA A 50 1.90 -16.59 -4.54
C ALA A 50 0.44 -16.29 -4.18
N TYR A 51 -0.03 -15.12 -4.59
CA TYR A 51 -1.42 -14.68 -4.46
C TYR A 51 -1.91 -14.17 -5.81
N LEU A 52 -3.06 -14.69 -6.27
CA LEU A 52 -3.72 -14.24 -7.50
C LEU A 52 -4.96 -13.44 -7.14
N PHE A 53 -4.93 -12.13 -7.37
CA PHE A 53 -6.09 -11.25 -7.19
C PHE A 53 -6.83 -11.09 -8.53
N THR A 54 -8.10 -11.49 -8.59
CA THR A 54 -8.92 -11.42 -9.80
C THR A 54 -10.06 -10.41 -9.67
N GLY A 55 -10.61 -9.95 -10.79
CA GLY A 55 -11.78 -9.07 -10.82
C GLY A 55 -11.67 -7.92 -11.83
N ILE A 56 -12.74 -7.13 -11.98
CA ILE A 56 -12.83 -6.03 -12.96
C ILE A 56 -11.85 -4.87 -12.65
N ARG A 57 -11.69 -3.93 -13.58
CA ARG A 57 -10.85 -2.74 -13.37
C ARG A 57 -11.37 -1.93 -12.17
N GLY A 58 -10.46 -1.42 -11.34
CA GLY A 58 -10.79 -0.51 -10.24
C GLY A 58 -11.18 -1.17 -8.91
N VAL A 59 -11.37 -2.49 -8.83
CA VAL A 59 -11.75 -3.19 -7.57
C VAL A 59 -10.67 -3.26 -6.50
N GLY A 60 -9.49 -2.67 -6.75
CA GLY A 60 -8.42 -2.60 -5.75
C GLY A 60 -7.35 -3.69 -5.82
N LYS A 61 -7.32 -4.57 -6.84
CA LYS A 61 -6.32 -5.65 -6.97
C LYS A 61 -4.87 -5.22 -6.68
N THR A 62 -4.38 -4.22 -7.41
CA THR A 62 -3.01 -3.68 -7.24
C THR A 62 -2.84 -2.97 -5.88
N THR A 63 -3.92 -2.38 -5.34
CA THR A 63 -3.88 -1.75 -4.02
C THR A 63 -3.72 -2.82 -2.94
N THR A 64 -4.53 -3.89 -2.97
CA THR A 64 -4.46 -5.01 -2.03
C THR A 64 -3.10 -5.70 -2.08
N ALA A 65 -2.53 -5.91 -3.28
CA ALA A 65 -1.19 -6.46 -3.43
C ALA A 65 -0.11 -5.60 -2.75
N ARG A 66 -0.21 -4.27 -2.87
CA ARG A 66 0.72 -3.32 -2.22
C ARG A 66 0.56 -3.34 -0.68
N ILE A 67 -0.67 -3.40 -0.18
CA ILE A 67 -0.93 -3.51 1.27
C ILE A 67 -0.36 -4.83 1.81
N LEU A 68 -0.55 -5.95 1.09
CA LEU A 68 0.05 -7.23 1.45
C LEU A 68 1.59 -7.13 1.50
N ALA A 69 2.22 -6.56 0.47
CA ALA A 69 3.67 -6.37 0.43
C ALA A 69 4.18 -5.55 1.62
N ARG A 70 3.44 -4.51 2.02
CA ARG A 70 3.75 -3.71 3.22
C ARG A 70 3.61 -4.52 4.51
N THR A 71 2.57 -5.33 4.62
CA THR A 71 2.30 -6.17 5.79
C THR A 71 3.37 -7.25 5.99
N ILE A 72 3.82 -7.93 4.93
CA ILE A 72 4.83 -8.99 5.05
C ILE A 72 6.24 -8.42 5.30
N ASN A 73 6.53 -7.21 4.80
CA ASN A 73 7.81 -6.52 5.01
C ASN A 73 7.76 -5.55 6.20
N TYR A 74 6.78 -5.68 7.08
CA TYR A 74 6.63 -4.79 8.22
C TYR A 74 7.73 -5.05 9.26
N THR A 75 8.39 -3.97 9.68
CA THR A 75 9.35 -3.99 10.77
C THR A 75 9.37 -2.63 11.48
N LEU A 76 9.65 -2.67 12.78
CA LEU A 76 9.91 -1.50 13.62
C LEU A 76 11.44 -1.31 13.75
N ASP A 77 11.87 -0.12 14.16
CA ASP A 77 13.30 0.17 14.33
C ASP A 77 13.96 -0.85 15.28
N ASN A 78 15.06 -1.46 14.81
CA ASN A 78 15.82 -2.50 15.50
C ASN A 78 15.03 -3.78 15.85
N ALA A 79 13.96 -4.09 15.10
CA ALA A 79 13.22 -5.35 15.23
C ALA A 79 13.44 -6.27 14.02
N GLU A 80 13.23 -7.57 14.24
CA GLU A 80 13.13 -8.53 13.14
C GLU A 80 11.86 -8.31 12.32
N TYR A 81 11.94 -8.64 11.04
CA TYR A 81 10.78 -8.65 10.14
C TYR A 81 9.67 -9.53 10.71
N THR A 82 8.56 -8.88 11.06
CA THR A 82 7.42 -9.56 11.67
C THR A 82 6.18 -9.21 10.85
N PRO A 83 5.70 -10.14 10.01
CA PRO A 83 4.48 -9.93 9.25
C PRO A 83 3.31 -9.56 10.17
N LEU A 84 2.68 -8.41 9.91
CA LEU A 84 1.62 -7.89 10.77
C LEU A 84 0.48 -7.28 9.94
N ILE A 85 -0.73 -7.78 10.16
CA ILE A 85 -1.94 -7.25 9.51
C ILE A 85 -2.23 -5.81 9.91
N LYS A 86 -2.20 -5.55 11.23
CA LYS A 86 -2.59 -4.28 11.78
C LYS A 86 -1.35 -3.43 12.03
N ILE A 87 -1.10 -2.50 11.12
CA ILE A 87 0.03 -1.59 11.20
C ILE A 87 -0.41 -0.31 11.91
N GLU A 88 -0.21 -0.26 13.23
CA GLU A 88 -0.62 0.91 14.05
C GLU A 88 0.38 2.06 13.95
N LYS A 89 1.66 1.75 13.71
CA LYS A 89 2.74 2.73 13.56
C LYS A 89 3.40 2.54 12.21
N LYS A 90 3.92 3.63 11.63
CA LYS A 90 4.70 3.56 10.39
C LYS A 90 6.01 2.83 10.69
N GLY A 91 6.20 1.68 10.06
CA GLY A 91 7.46 0.92 10.16
C GLY A 91 8.52 1.48 9.21
N LEU A 92 9.75 0.99 9.34
CA LEU A 92 10.93 1.45 8.60
C LEU A 92 10.69 1.49 7.08
N ASN A 93 10.09 0.42 6.56
CA ASN A 93 9.92 0.18 5.13
C ASN A 93 8.56 0.65 4.58
N CYS A 94 7.65 1.10 5.43
CA CYS A 94 6.27 1.39 5.04
C CYS A 94 6.18 2.53 4.01
N GLU A 95 7.01 3.57 4.14
CA GLU A 95 7.03 4.69 3.19
C GLU A 95 7.52 4.25 1.82
N ALA A 96 8.69 3.62 1.77
CA ALA A 96 9.32 3.20 0.53
C ALA A 96 8.43 2.22 -0.26
N ILE A 97 7.71 1.32 0.41
CA ILE A 97 6.76 0.40 -0.25
C ILE A 97 5.54 1.17 -0.78
N MET A 98 4.99 2.10 -0.01
CA MET A 98 3.84 2.90 -0.42
C MET A 98 4.16 3.78 -1.64
N GLU A 99 5.40 4.24 -1.74
CA GLU A 99 5.88 5.05 -2.86
C GLU A 99 6.47 4.23 -4.01
N SER A 100 6.41 2.89 -3.94
CA SER A 100 6.96 1.97 -4.94
C SER A 100 8.47 2.19 -5.20
N ARG A 101 9.26 2.48 -4.15
CA ARG A 101 10.72 2.68 -4.20
C ARG A 101 11.51 1.72 -3.29
N HIS A 102 10.87 0.70 -2.73
CA HIS A 102 11.53 -0.25 -1.84
C HIS A 102 12.39 -1.24 -2.64
N PRO A 103 13.67 -1.48 -2.28
CA PRO A 103 14.59 -2.33 -3.05
C PRO A 103 14.11 -3.79 -3.17
N ASP A 104 13.40 -4.30 -2.16
CA ASP A 104 12.90 -5.68 -2.15
C ASP A 104 11.45 -5.83 -2.66
N VAL A 105 10.82 -4.74 -3.14
CA VAL A 105 9.44 -4.79 -3.65
C VAL A 105 9.38 -4.21 -5.06
N PHE A 106 9.18 -5.10 -6.03
CA PHE A 106 9.10 -4.75 -7.44
C PHE A 106 7.65 -4.75 -7.92
N GLU A 107 7.19 -3.62 -8.47
CA GLU A 107 5.90 -3.52 -9.14
C GLU A 107 6.15 -3.58 -10.65
N MET A 108 5.66 -4.64 -11.29
CA MET A 108 5.74 -4.83 -12.75
C MET A 108 4.35 -4.64 -13.34
N ASP A 109 4.17 -3.57 -14.12
CA ASP A 109 2.91 -3.32 -14.82
C ASP A 109 3.01 -3.83 -16.27
N ALA A 110 2.05 -4.67 -16.67
CA ALA A 110 1.92 -5.20 -18.02
C ALA A 110 0.73 -4.57 -18.78
N ALA A 111 -0.02 -3.66 -18.13
CA ALA A 111 -1.19 -3.00 -18.70
C ALA A 111 -0.86 -1.53 -19.00
N SER A 112 -0.24 -1.28 -20.17
CA SER A 112 -0.06 0.07 -20.74
C SER A 112 -1.32 0.58 -21.42
#